data_AF-A0A9D1H8L9-F1
#
_entry.id   AF-A0A9D1H8L9-F1
#
_cell.length_a   1.000
_cell.length_b   1.000
_cell.length_c   1.000
_cell.angle_alpha   90.00
_cell.angle_beta   90.00
_cell.angle_gamma   90.00
#
_symmetry.space_group_name_H-M   'P 1'
#
loop_
_entity.id
_entity.type
_entity.pdbx_description
1 polymer ?
#
loop_
_entity_poly.entity_id
_entity_poly.type
_entity_poly.pdbx_seq_one_letter_code
_entity_poly.pdbx_strand_id
1 'polypeptide(L)' 'MEQQTNIPEAIYDDELVCFLAERYRTTPRKILQRFLEQSRHAEGKHNGTFLLEENEMSILRDMMDGKHS' A
#
# COMPACT_ATOMS: atom_id res chain seq x y z
N MET A 1 13.61 9.91 12.91
CA MET A 1 13.58 10.03 11.44
C MET A 1 12.35 9.31 10.93
N GLU A 2 11.21 9.96 11.05
CA GLU A 2 9.94 9.43 10.58
C GLU A 2 9.87 9.78 9.10
N GLN A 3 10.13 8.80 8.24
CA GLN A 3 9.80 8.93 6.83
C GLN A 3 8.28 8.97 6.77
N GLN A 4 7.71 10.17 6.94
CA GLN A 4 6.31 10.45 6.68
C GLN A 4 6.12 10.22 5.19
N THR A 5 5.73 8.99 4.87
CA THR A 5 5.23 8.62 3.57
C THR A 5 4.08 9.56 3.27
N ASN A 6 4.28 10.47 2.32
CA ASN A 6 3.37 11.55 1.95
C ASN A 6 2.15 10.99 1.20
N ILE A 7 1.46 10.04 1.81
CA ILE A 7 0.25 9.42 1.27
C ILE A 7 -0.93 10.24 1.81
N PRO A 8 -1.88 10.64 0.95
CA PRO A 8 -3.05 11.38 1.40
C PRO A 8 -3.87 10.59 2.41
N GLU A 9 -4.41 11.26 3.44
CA GLU A 9 -5.31 10.65 4.43
C GLU A 9 -6.52 9.96 3.78
N ALA A 10 -7.00 10.49 2.66
CA ALA A 10 -8.09 9.90 1.87
C ALA A 10 -7.81 8.47 1.39
N ILE A 11 -6.54 8.11 1.13
CA ILE A 11 -6.17 6.75 0.70
C ILE A 11 -6.18 5.78 1.89
N TYR A 12 -5.92 6.25 3.11
CA TYR A 12 -5.97 5.39 4.30
C TYR A 12 -7.40 4.99 4.67
N ASP A 13 -8.39 5.82 4.32
CA ASP A 13 -9.83 5.58 4.54
C ASP A 13 -10.50 4.91 3.33
N ASP A 14 -9.75 4.64 2.26
CA ASP A 14 -10.29 4.01 1.06
C ASP A 14 -10.78 2.57 1.35
N GLU A 15 -11.93 2.21 0.80
CA GLU A 15 -12.57 0.91 0.99
C GLU A 15 -11.64 -0.25 0.61
N LEU A 16 -10.82 -0.10 -0.44
CA LEU A 16 -9.86 -1.11 -0.84
C LEU A 16 -8.76 -1.28 0.22
N VAL A 17 -8.22 -0.18 0.73
CA VAL A 17 -7.14 -0.24 1.73
C VAL A 17 -7.66 -0.81 3.03
N CYS A 18 -8.90 -0.48 3.42
CA CYS A 18 -9.59 -1.09 4.55
C CYS A 18 -9.80 -2.59 4.34
N PHE A 19 -10.27 -3.01 3.17
CA PHE A 19 -10.45 -4.42 2.82
C PHE A 19 -9.12 -5.20 2.86
N LEU A 20 -8.04 -4.63 2.31
CA LEU A 20 -6.71 -5.22 2.37
C LEU A 20 -6.21 -5.30 3.81
N ALA A 21 -6.45 -4.27 4.62
CA ALA A 21 -6.10 -4.27 6.03
C ALA A 21 -6.77 -5.42 6.77
N GLU A 22 -8.07 -5.67 6.53
CA GLU A 22 -8.78 -6.81 7.10
C GLU A 22 -8.25 -8.15 6.58
N ARG A 23 -8.03 -8.28 5.27
CA ARG A 23 -7.50 -9.49 4.61
C ARG A 23 -6.14 -9.90 5.18
N TYR A 24 -5.24 -8.94 5.35
CA TYR A 24 -3.89 -9.17 5.89
C TYR A 24 -3.82 -9.06 7.43
N ARG A 25 -4.96 -8.90 8.12
CA ARG A 25 -5.06 -8.67 9.57
C ARG A 25 -4.08 -7.62 10.06
N THR A 26 -4.04 -6.50 9.35
CA THR A 26 -3.13 -5.39 9.60
C THR A 26 -3.90 -4.07 9.55
N THR A 27 -3.19 -2.96 9.69
CA THR A 27 -3.79 -1.63 9.58
C THR A 27 -3.63 -1.08 8.16
N PRO A 28 -4.55 -0.24 7.66
CA PRO A 28 -4.44 0.44 6.36
C PRO A 28 -3.08 1.11 6.17
N ARG A 29 -2.56 1.69 7.25
CA ARG A 29 -1.25 2.34 7.27
C ARG A 29 -0.09 1.42 6.92
N LYS A 30 -0.19 0.15 7.33
CA LYS A 30 0.82 -0.87 7.11
C LYS A 30 0.72 -1.47 5.71
N ILE A 31 -0.50 -1.56 5.15
CA ILE A 31 -0.73 -1.89 3.73
C ILE A 31 0.00 -0.89 2.83
N LEU A 32 -0.23 0.40 3.06
CA LEU A 32 0.36 1.44 2.20
C LEU A 32 1.86 1.59 2.40
N GLN A 33 2.36 1.39 3.64
CA GLN A 33 3.79 1.32 3.88
C GLN A 33 4.42 0.16 3.10
N ARG A 34 3.77 -1.01 3.10
CA ARG A 34 4.19 -2.18 2.32
C ARG A 34 4.19 -1.93 0.83
N PHE A 35 3.15 -1.29 0.32
CA PHE A 35 3.06 -0.86 -1.07
C PHE A 35 4.25 0.01 -1.48
N LEU A 36 4.61 1.01 -0.67
CA LEU A 36 5.75 1.88 -0.93
C LEU A 36 7.08 1.13 -0.85
N GLU A 37 7.23 0.23 0.13
CA GLU A 37 8.41 -0.63 0.26
C GLU A 37 8.54 -1.56 -0.96
N GLN A 38 7.47 -2.19 -1.45
CA GLN A 38 7.47 -3.04 -2.66
C GLN A 38 7.73 -2.22 -3.92
N SER A 39 7.10 -1.05 -4.05
CA SER A 39 7.29 -0.20 -5.22
C SER A 39 8.69 0.43 -5.31
N ARG A 40 9.38 0.61 -4.17
CA ARG A 40 10.78 1.10 -4.13
C ARG A 40 11.80 0.00 -4.31
N HIS A 41 11.54 -1.19 -3.79
CA HIS A 41 12.42 -2.35 -3.89
C HIS A 41 11.83 -3.38 -4.87
N ALA A 42 12.02 -3.15 -6.17
CA ALA A 42 11.70 -4.14 -7.20
C ALA A 42 12.54 -5.43 -7.07
N GLU A 43 13.69 -5.35 -6.40
CA GLU A 43 14.69 -6.43 -6.34
C GLU A 43 14.66 -7.15 -4.99
N GLY A 44 13.59 -7.93 -4.77
CA GLY A 44 13.66 -9.23 -4.08
C GLY A 44 13.91 -9.32 -2.56
N LYS A 45 14.23 -8.23 -1.84
CA LYS A 45 14.37 -8.27 -0.38
C LYS A 45 13.22 -7.55 0.32
N HIS A 46 12.08 -8.23 0.37
CA HIS A 46 10.96 -7.79 1.17
C HIS A 46 11.06 -8.31 2.60
N ASN A 47 11.54 -7.45 3.49
CA ASN A 47 11.79 -7.79 4.89
C ASN A 47 10.54 -7.63 5.77
N GLY A 48 9.40 -8.17 5.34
CA GLY A 48 8.49 -8.55 6.42
C GLY A 48 7.15 -9.09 6.04
N THR A 49 6.22 -8.84 6.94
CA THR A 49 5.31 -9.87 7.42
C THR A 49 4.35 -10.40 6.35
N PHE A 50 4.08 -9.59 5.33
CA PHE A 50 3.25 -9.97 4.18
C PHE A 50 3.69 -9.21 2.93
N LEU A 51 3.27 -9.73 1.78
CA LEU A 51 3.48 -9.17 0.46
C LEU A 51 2.12 -8.90 -0.17
N LEU A 52 1.96 -7.72 -0.77
CA LEU A 52 0.83 -7.44 -1.65
C LEU A 52 1.01 -8.21 -2.95
N GLU A 53 -0.08 -8.75 -3.46
CA GLU A 53 -0.14 -9.40 -4.76
C GLU A 53 0.03 -8.35 -5.87
N GLU A 54 0.48 -8.78 -7.07
CA GLU A 54 0.69 -7.86 -8.20
C GLU A 54 -0.60 -7.12 -8.59
N ASN A 55 -1.74 -7.81 -8.54
CA ASN A 55 -3.05 -7.21 -8.78
C ASN A 55 -3.36 -6.08 -7.76
N GLU A 56 -3.13 -6.33 -6.47
CA GLU A 56 -3.38 -5.35 -5.42
C GLU A 56 -2.42 -4.15 -5.54
N MET A 57 -1.14 -4.42 -5.87
CA MET A 57 -0.17 -3.37 -6.15
C MET A 57 -0.55 -2.53 -7.36
N SER A 58 -1.07 -3.14 -8.43
CA SER A 58 -1.54 -2.43 -9.61
C SER A 58 -2.70 -1.49 -9.27
N ILE A 59 -3.68 -1.96 -8.49
CA ILE A 59 -4.84 -1.15 -8.09
C ILE A 59 -4.40 -0.01 -7.15
N LEU A 60 -3.57 -0.28 -6.15
CA LEU A 60 -3.05 0.74 -5.23
C LEU A 60 -2.22 1.80 -5.97
N ARG A 61 -1.47 1.39 -7.01
CA ARG A 61 -0.73 2.32 -7.87
C ARG A 61 -1.68 3.20 -8.67
N ASP A 62 -2.72 2.63 -9.28
CA ASP A 62 -3.71 3.38 -10.06
C ASP A 62 -4.43 4.42 -9.19
N MET A 63 -4.81 4.02 -7.97
CA MET A 63 -5.41 4.88 -6.96
C MET A 63 -4.47 6.01 -6.52
N MET A 64 -3.18 5.72 -6.31
CA MET A 64 -2.16 6.72 -5.97
C MET A 64 -1.81 7.67 -7.13
N ASP A 65 -1.92 7.22 -8.38
CA ASP A 65 -1.71 8.04 -9.58
C ASP A 65 -2.86 9.05 -9.79
N GLY A 66 -3.96 8.92 -9.04
CA GLY A 66 -5.10 9.81 -9.15
C GLY A 66 -5.81 9.71 -10.50
N LYS A 67 -5.67 8.58 -11.21
CA LYS A 67 -6.32 8.29 -12.49
C LYS A 67 -7.81 7.99 -12.34
N HIS A 68 -8.51 8.73 -11.48
CA HIS A 68 -9.96 8.80 -11.55
C HIS A 68 -10.30 9.92 -12.54
N SER A 69 -10.46 9.55 -13.82
CA SER A 69 -11.06 10.44 -14.84
C SER A 69 -12.55 10.62 -14.61
#